data_AF-A0A3M1J088-F1
#
_entry.id   AF-A0A3M1J088-F1
#
_cell.length_a   1.000
_cell.length_b   1.000
_cell.length_c   1.000
_cell.angle_alpha   90.00
_cell.angle_beta   90.00
_cell.angle_gamma   90.00
#
_symmetry.space_group_name_H-M   'P 1'
#
loop_
_entity.id
_entity.type
_entity.pdbx_description
1 polymer ?
#
loop_
_entity_poly.entity_id
_entity_poly.type
_entity_poly.pdbx_seq_one_letter_code
_entity_poly.pdbx_strand_id
1 'polypeptide(L)'
;MINNANLNLKSNQTTGKPRFSPAVLVSKKWLLPTLLVLLAMGVMVRLGYWQLNRLEQRRARNAFITRQLALPPLELTGSADLPADLADLNIRQATAQGQFDYNRQIALKLQSWQGRPGIHLVTPLVLPGGAEAVLVDRGFIPQDEAAPE
;
A
#
# COMPACT_ATOMS: atom_id res chain seq x y z
N MET A 1 77.90 -0.36 -54.27
CA MET A 1 77.79 -1.36 -53.18
C MET A 1 77.49 -0.57 -51.92
N ILE A 2 76.38 -0.66 -51.19
CA ILE A 2 75.26 -1.60 -51.00
C ILE A 2 74.08 -0.69 -50.56
N ASN A 3 72.95 -0.59 -51.27
CA ASN A 3 71.78 -1.48 -51.35
C ASN A 3 70.83 -1.49 -50.13
N ASN A 4 69.55 -1.31 -50.46
CA ASN A 4 68.31 -1.69 -49.76
C ASN A 4 67.76 -0.87 -48.59
N ALA A 5 66.79 -0.03 -48.98
CA ALA A 5 65.48 0.11 -48.35
C ALA A 5 64.94 -1.19 -47.74
N ASN A 6 64.34 -1.08 -46.55
CA ASN A 6 63.12 -1.79 -46.13
C ASN A 6 62.68 -1.30 -44.74
N LEU A 7 61.88 -0.23 -44.70
CA LEU A 7 61.10 0.16 -43.53
C LEU A 7 59.97 -0.86 -43.35
N ASN A 8 60.26 -1.95 -42.63
CA ASN A 8 59.28 -2.97 -42.32
C ASN A 8 58.45 -2.53 -41.10
N LEU A 9 57.48 -1.64 -41.31
CA LEU A 9 56.41 -1.36 -40.37
C LEU A 9 55.56 -2.63 -40.24
N LYS A 10 55.92 -3.50 -39.29
CA LYS A 10 55.03 -4.58 -38.84
C LYS A 10 53.78 -3.94 -38.26
N SER A 11 52.71 -3.89 -39.05
CA SER A 11 51.38 -3.51 -38.60
C SER A 11 50.87 -4.57 -37.62
N ASN A 12 51.02 -4.29 -36.32
CA ASN A 12 50.35 -5.00 -35.25
C ASN A 12 48.84 -4.71 -35.37
N GLN A 13 48.12 -5.54 -36.11
CA GLN A 13 46.66 -5.54 -36.16
C GLN A 13 46.17 -6.90 -35.67
N THR A 14 46.23 -7.10 -34.36
CA THR A 14 45.50 -8.17 -33.68
C THR A 14 44.03 -7.77 -33.59
N THR A 15 43.32 -7.77 -34.72
CA THR A 15 41.84 -7.69 -34.73
C THR A 15 41.26 -9.07 -34.43
N GLY A 16 41.57 -9.57 -33.23
CA GLY A 16 40.83 -10.66 -32.63
C GLY A 16 39.46 -10.15 -32.24
N LYS A 17 38.50 -10.19 -33.17
CA LYS A 17 37.08 -9.95 -32.90
C LYS A 17 36.72 -10.80 -31.68
N PRO A 18 36.29 -10.25 -30.53
CA PRO A 18 35.96 -11.07 -29.38
C PRO A 18 34.80 -11.98 -29.80
N ARG A 19 35.10 -13.25 -30.07
CA ARG A 19 34.10 -14.28 -30.34
C ARG A 19 33.49 -14.61 -28.98
N PHE A 20 32.46 -13.86 -28.61
CA PHE A 20 31.54 -14.28 -27.56
C PHE A 20 30.82 -15.53 -28.06
N SER A 21 31.42 -16.69 -27.82
CA SER A 21 30.81 -17.97 -28.11
C SER A 21 29.87 -18.32 -26.94
N PRO A 22 28.55 -18.50 -27.17
CA PRO A 22 27.60 -18.81 -26.11
C PRO A 22 27.97 -20.10 -25.35
N ALA A 23 28.73 -20.99 -25.99
CA ALA A 23 29.26 -22.21 -25.39
C ALA A 23 30.20 -21.98 -24.18
N VAL A 24 30.88 -20.83 -24.07
CA VAL A 24 31.76 -20.53 -22.92
C VAL A 24 30.95 -20.41 -21.62
N LEU A 25 29.72 -19.87 -21.70
CA LEU A 25 28.79 -19.73 -20.57
C LEU A 25 28.27 -21.08 -20.06
N VAL A 26 28.28 -22.11 -20.92
CA VAL A 26 27.78 -23.46 -20.60
C VAL A 26 28.91 -24.41 -20.16
N SER A 27 30.17 -23.94 -20.11
CA SER A 27 31.28 -24.73 -19.59
C SER A 27 31.13 -24.99 -18.08
N LYS A 28 31.64 -26.12 -17.58
CA LYS A 28 31.43 -26.61 -16.18
C LYS A 28 31.76 -25.57 -15.08
N LYS A 29 32.65 -24.62 -15.38
CA LYS A 29 33.05 -23.52 -14.48
C LYS A 29 32.08 -22.31 -14.48
N TRP A 30 31.33 -22.13 -15.57
CA TRP A 30 30.42 -20.99 -15.78
C TRP A 30 28.93 -21.35 -15.63
N LEU A 31 28.59 -22.64 -15.49
CA LEU A 31 27.21 -23.09 -15.26
C LEU A 31 26.60 -22.53 -13.98
N LEU A 32 27.34 -22.54 -12.86
CA LEU A 32 26.83 -22.04 -11.58
C LEU A 32 26.50 -20.54 -11.60
N PRO A 33 27.40 -19.62 -12.03
CA PRO A 33 27.06 -18.21 -12.10
C PRO A 33 25.95 -17.93 -13.13
N THR A 34 25.92 -18.65 -14.25
CA THR A 34 24.85 -18.52 -15.25
C THR A 34 23.49 -18.93 -14.68
N LEU A 35 23.42 -20.04 -13.93
CA LEU A 35 22.20 -20.50 -13.26
C LEU A 35 21.74 -19.48 -12.20
N LEU A 36 22.67 -18.91 -11.44
CA LEU A 36 22.37 -17.88 -10.44
C LEU A 36 21.78 -16.63 -11.10
N VAL A 37 22.35 -16.17 -12.22
CA VAL A 37 21.80 -15.04 -12.98
C VAL A 37 20.40 -15.34 -13.51
N LEU A 38 20.17 -16.54 -14.04
CA LEU A 38 18.85 -16.95 -14.51
C LEU A 38 17.82 -16.99 -13.35
N LEU A 39 18.23 -17.50 -12.18
CA LEU A 39 17.39 -17.49 -10.99
C LEU A 39 17.08 -16.06 -10.54
N ALA A 40 18.09 -15.20 -10.46
CA ALA A 40 17.93 -13.80 -10.10
C ALA A 40 17.00 -13.07 -11.08
N MET A 41 17.14 -13.32 -12.38
CA MET A 41 16.26 -12.78 -13.40
C MET A 41 14.80 -13.25 -13.19
N GLY A 42 14.59 -14.53 -12.89
CA GLY A 42 13.26 -15.06 -12.55
C GLY A 42 12.65 -14.39 -11.31
N VAL A 43 13.45 -14.15 -10.27
CA VAL A 43 13.01 -13.43 -9.06
C VAL A 43 12.65 -11.98 -9.40
N MET A 44 13.46 -11.27 -10.19
CA MET A 44 13.19 -9.89 -10.60
C MET A 44 11.90 -9.78 -11.41
N VAL A 45 11.64 -10.71 -12.33
CA VAL A 45 10.38 -10.77 -13.09
C VAL A 45 9.18 -10.99 -12.16
N ARG A 46 9.29 -11.94 -11.22
CA ARG A 46 8.23 -12.17 -10.21
C ARG A 46 7.99 -10.94 -9.34
N LEU A 47 9.04 -10.22 -8.95
CA LEU A 47 8.92 -8.96 -8.22
C LEU A 47 8.26 -7.87 -9.07
N GLY A 48 8.56 -7.79 -10.37
CA GLY A 48 7.88 -6.89 -11.30
C GLY A 48 6.36 -7.14 -11.36
N TYR A 49 5.95 -8.40 -11.48
CA TYR A 49 4.53 -8.76 -11.40
C TYR A 49 3.91 -8.41 -10.04
N TRP A 50 4.64 -8.63 -8.95
CA TRP A 50 4.18 -8.25 -7.62
C TRP A 50 3.98 -6.73 -7.49
N GLN A 51 4.90 -5.92 -8.03
CA GLN A 51 4.78 -4.46 -8.04
C GLN A 51 3.55 -4.01 -8.83
N LEU A 52 3.29 -4.60 -10.00
CA LEU A 52 2.09 -4.30 -10.80
C LEU A 52 0.80 -4.67 -10.06
N ASN A 53 0.73 -5.86 -9.48
CA ASN A 53 -0.43 -6.28 -8.68
C ASN A 53 -0.64 -5.34 -7.47
N ARG A 54 0.44 -4.98 -6.78
CA ARG A 54 0.37 -4.05 -5.65
C ARG A 54 -0.11 -2.65 -6.07
N LEU A 55 0.26 -2.21 -7.27
CA LEU A 55 -0.24 -0.96 -7.85
C LEU A 55 -1.73 -1.04 -8.16
N GLU A 56 -2.19 -2.13 -8.76
CA GLU A 56 -3.62 -2.36 -9.05
C GLU A 56 -4.45 -2.37 -7.77
N GLN A 57 -3.99 -3.06 -6.72
CA GLN A 57 -4.65 -3.04 -5.41
C GLN A 57 -4.79 -1.62 -4.86
N ARG A 58 -3.72 -0.82 -4.94
CA ARG A 58 -3.75 0.59 -4.50
C ARG A 58 -4.71 1.41 -5.35
N ARG A 59 -4.71 1.24 -6.67
CA ARG A 59 -5.62 1.94 -7.59
C ARG A 59 -7.08 1.56 -7.33
N ALA A 60 -7.38 0.28 -7.15
CA ALA A 60 -8.71 -0.21 -6.84
C ALA A 60 -9.22 0.37 -5.51
N ARG A 61 -8.37 0.38 -4.47
CA ARG A 61 -8.72 1.00 -3.19
C ARG A 61 -8.96 2.50 -3.32
N ASN A 62 -8.11 3.22 -4.02
CA ASN A 62 -8.28 4.65 -4.24
C ASN A 62 -9.56 4.94 -5.04
N ALA A 63 -9.82 4.17 -6.11
CA ALA A 63 -11.03 4.32 -6.89
C ALA A 63 -12.30 4.05 -6.06
N PHE A 64 -12.27 3.05 -5.17
CA PHE A 64 -13.36 2.81 -4.23
C PHE A 64 -13.58 4.03 -3.32
N ILE A 65 -12.52 4.54 -2.68
CA ILE A 65 -12.61 5.73 -1.81
C ILE A 65 -13.15 6.93 -2.57
N THR A 66 -12.63 7.22 -3.76
CA THR A 66 -13.08 8.36 -4.57
C THR A 66 -14.55 8.24 -4.96
N ARG A 67 -15.02 7.03 -5.32
CA ARG A 67 -16.45 6.81 -5.59
C ARG A 67 -17.30 7.05 -4.35
N GLN A 68 -16.90 6.51 -3.20
CA GLN A 68 -17.64 6.67 -1.95
C GLN A 68 -17.75 8.14 -1.50
N LEU A 69 -16.66 8.91 -1.68
CA LEU A 69 -16.64 10.34 -1.37
C LEU A 69 -17.41 11.21 -2.37
N ALA A 70 -17.62 10.71 -3.60
CA ALA A 70 -18.39 11.42 -4.63
C ALA A 70 -19.90 11.18 -4.53
N LEU A 71 -20.33 10.17 -3.76
CA LEU A 71 -21.75 9.92 -3.52
C LEU A 71 -22.33 11.01 -2.61
N PRO A 72 -23.61 11.35 -2.78
CA PRO A 72 -24.30 12.22 -1.84
C PRO A 72 -24.25 11.60 -0.43
N PRO A 73 -24.08 12.42 0.62
CA PRO A 73 -24.11 11.94 1.99
C PRO A 73 -25.38 11.15 2.28
N LEU A 74 -25.24 10.00 2.93
CA LEU A 74 -26.37 9.19 3.37
C LEU A 74 -27.02 9.83 4.60
N GLU A 75 -28.30 10.20 4.50
CA GLU A 75 -29.06 10.62 5.67
C GLU A 75 -29.42 9.39 6.51
N LEU A 76 -28.89 9.33 7.74
CA LEU A 76 -29.20 8.29 8.70
C LEU A 76 -30.41 8.75 9.51
N THR A 77 -31.61 8.27 9.13
CA THR A 77 -32.83 8.48 9.92
C THR A 77 -33.26 7.24 10.69
N GLY A 78 -32.78 6.06 10.28
CA GLY A 78 -32.85 4.83 11.05
C GLY A 78 -32.11 3.66 10.39
N SER A 79 -32.22 2.48 10.99
CA SER A 79 -31.58 1.24 10.54
C SER A 79 -32.11 0.74 9.19
N ALA A 80 -33.33 1.14 8.82
CA ALA A 80 -33.95 0.82 7.53
C ALA A 80 -33.26 1.48 6.33
N ASP A 81 -32.53 2.56 6.53
CA ASP A 81 -31.81 3.29 5.47
C ASP A 81 -30.43 2.67 5.17
N LEU A 82 -30.03 1.65 5.92
CA LEU A 82 -28.73 1.00 5.76
C LEU A 82 -28.75 0.02 4.57
N PRO A 83 -27.71 0.01 3.72
CA PRO A 83 -27.57 -0.97 2.67
C PRO A 83 -27.40 -2.38 3.25
N ALA A 84 -27.79 -3.38 2.46
CA ALA A 84 -27.69 -4.79 2.85
C ALA A 84 -26.24 -5.25 3.08
N ASP A 85 -25.28 -4.67 2.35
CA ASP A 85 -23.85 -4.90 2.58
C ASP A 85 -23.22 -3.70 3.29
N LEU A 86 -22.72 -3.93 4.50
CA LEU A 86 -22.03 -2.90 5.30
C LEU A 86 -20.68 -2.50 4.68
N ALA A 87 -20.11 -3.31 3.79
CA ALA A 87 -18.91 -2.92 3.04
C ALA A 87 -19.13 -1.66 2.21
N ASP A 88 -20.36 -1.42 1.74
CA ASP A 88 -20.76 -0.24 0.98
C ASP A 88 -20.90 1.03 1.83
N LEU A 89 -20.85 0.91 3.16
CA LEU A 89 -20.78 2.06 4.07
C LEU A 89 -19.34 2.47 4.38
N ASN A 90 -18.35 1.66 4.00
CA ASN A 90 -16.96 1.96 4.28
C ASN A 90 -16.54 3.26 3.58
N ILE A 91 -16.09 4.25 4.35
CA ILE A 91 -15.65 5.58 3.86
C ILE A 91 -16.81 6.37 3.18
N ARG A 92 -18.06 6.00 3.44
CA ARG A 92 -19.23 6.74 2.98
C ARG A 92 -19.48 7.94 3.89
N GLN A 93 -19.75 9.10 3.29
CA GLN A 93 -20.22 10.25 4.05
C GLN A 93 -21.67 10.03 4.48
N ALA A 94 -21.98 10.41 5.71
CA ALA A 94 -23.31 10.29 6.28
C ALA A 94 -23.64 11.52 7.14
N THR A 95 -24.92 11.88 7.17
CA THR A 95 -25.48 12.93 8.00
C THR A 95 -26.52 12.32 8.92
N ALA A 96 -26.44 12.65 10.21
CA ALA A 96 -27.41 12.22 11.21
C ALA A 96 -27.82 13.42 12.04
N GLN A 97 -29.09 13.50 12.41
CA GLN A 97 -29.61 14.52 13.32
C GLN A 97 -30.18 13.81 14.54
N GLY A 98 -30.05 14.42 15.72
CA GLY A 98 -30.44 13.77 16.96
C GLY A 98 -29.90 14.47 18.19
N GLN A 99 -30.05 13.82 19.35
CA GLN A 99 -29.54 14.32 20.63
C GLN A 99 -28.50 13.36 21.19
N PHE A 100 -27.34 13.89 21.61
CA PHE A 100 -26.33 13.09 22.28
C PHE A 100 -26.80 12.68 23.69
N ASP A 101 -26.74 11.38 23.99
CA ASP A 101 -26.95 10.84 25.33
C ASP A 101 -25.61 10.67 26.05
N TYR A 102 -25.21 11.70 26.78
CA TYR A 102 -23.98 11.69 27.57
C TYR A 102 -24.05 10.75 28.78
N ASN A 103 -25.24 10.35 29.23
CA ASN A 103 -25.37 9.44 30.38
C ASN A 103 -24.98 8.00 30.01
N ARG A 104 -25.04 7.65 28.72
CA ARG A 104 -24.66 6.34 28.17
C ARG A 104 -23.38 6.39 27.35
N GLN A 105 -22.53 7.38 27.60
CA GLN A 105 -21.24 7.50 26.94
C GLN A 105 -20.31 6.35 27.34
N ILE A 106 -19.56 5.83 26.36
CA ILE A 106 -18.64 4.71 26.53
C ILE A 106 -17.22 5.21 26.29
N ALA A 107 -16.36 5.09 27.31
CA ALA A 107 -14.93 5.29 27.18
C ALA A 107 -14.26 3.95 26.85
N LEU A 108 -13.82 3.78 25.60
CA LEU A 108 -13.02 2.64 25.18
C LEU A 108 -11.59 2.84 25.70
N LYS A 109 -11.24 2.12 26.77
CA LYS A 109 -9.93 2.19 27.41
C LYS A 109 -8.89 1.32 26.69
N LEU A 110 -7.62 1.48 27.08
CA LEU A 110 -6.47 0.75 26.53
C LEU A 110 -6.33 0.89 25.01
N GLN A 111 -6.69 2.05 24.46
CA GLN A 111 -6.46 2.35 23.05
C GLN A 111 -5.07 2.95 22.89
N SER A 112 -4.41 2.66 21.76
CA SER A 112 -3.12 3.24 21.43
C SER A 112 -3.22 3.90 20.06
N TRP A 113 -3.04 5.22 20.02
CA TRP A 113 -3.02 5.98 18.78
C TRP A 113 -1.65 6.62 18.58
N GLN A 114 -1.01 6.33 17.44
CA GLN A 114 0.34 6.81 17.10
C GLN A 114 1.40 6.59 18.21
N GLY A 115 1.30 5.45 18.92
CA GLY A 115 2.22 5.07 19.99
C GLY A 115 1.96 5.73 21.34
N ARG A 116 0.88 6.50 21.48
CA ARG A 116 0.43 7.08 22.76
C ARG A 116 -0.77 6.29 23.31
N PRO A 117 -0.75 5.86 24.59
CA PRO A 117 -1.90 5.26 25.22
C PRO A 117 -2.98 6.32 25.48
N GLY A 118 -4.25 5.90 25.44
CA GLY A 118 -5.36 6.78 25.69
C GLY A 118 -6.70 6.06 25.57
N ILE A 119 -7.75 6.86 25.37
CA ILE A 119 -9.13 6.38 25.32
C ILE A 119 -9.85 6.94 24.10
N HIS A 120 -10.75 6.15 23.50
CA HIS A 120 -11.72 6.66 22.52
C HIS A 120 -13.05 6.91 23.21
N LEU A 121 -13.64 8.09 22.96
CA LEU A 121 -14.90 8.47 23.57
C LEU A 121 -16.04 8.26 22.58
N VAL A 122 -16.86 7.24 22.82
CA VAL A 122 -18.00 6.92 21.96
C VAL A 122 -19.28 7.40 22.64
N THR A 123 -20.01 8.29 21.97
CA THR A 123 -21.26 8.86 22.49
C THR A 123 -22.43 8.47 21.59
N PRO A 124 -23.49 7.87 22.13
CA PRO A 124 -24.70 7.61 21.37
C PRO A 124 -25.37 8.92 20.96
N LEU A 125 -25.64 9.08 19.66
CA LEU A 125 -26.52 10.09 19.10
C LEU A 125 -27.89 9.46 18.88
N VAL A 126 -28.86 9.78 19.73
CA VAL A 126 -30.22 9.25 19.66
C VAL A 126 -30.96 9.92 18.51
N LEU A 127 -31.46 9.10 17.59
CA LEU A 127 -32.19 9.55 16.40
C LEU A 127 -33.60 10.06 16.76
N PRO A 128 -34.23 10.86 15.89
CA PRO A 128 -35.60 11.32 16.10
C PRO A 128 -36.54 10.10 16.22
N GLY A 129 -37.40 10.09 17.24
CA GLY A 129 -38.26 8.94 17.56
C GLY A 129 -37.70 8.01 18.66
N GLY A 130 -36.43 8.17 19.07
CA GLY A 130 -35.90 7.64 20.32
C GLY A 130 -35.68 6.12 20.41
N ALA A 131 -36.10 5.35 19.40
CA ALA A 131 -35.95 3.89 19.37
C ALA A 131 -34.55 3.42 18.95
N GLU A 132 -33.80 4.27 18.23
CA GLU A 132 -32.50 3.94 17.65
C GLU A 132 -31.45 5.01 17.96
N ALA A 133 -30.18 4.62 17.96
CA ALA A 133 -29.06 5.51 18.19
C ALA A 133 -27.87 5.18 17.27
N VAL A 134 -27.17 6.22 16.82
CA VAL A 134 -25.91 6.11 16.10
C VAL A 134 -24.76 6.27 17.09
N LEU A 135 -23.88 5.28 17.19
CA LEU A 135 -22.67 5.41 18.00
C LEU A 135 -21.66 6.30 17.27
N VAL A 136 -21.38 7.47 17.84
CA VAL A 136 -20.41 8.42 17.28
C VAL A 136 -19.13 8.37 18.09
N ASP A 137 -18.03 7.95 17.46
CA ASP A 137 -16.69 8.14 18.00
C ASP A 137 -16.33 9.63 17.94
N ARG A 138 -16.18 10.25 19.11
CA ARG A 138 -15.85 11.67 19.29
C ARG A 138 -14.36 11.95 19.20
N GLY A 139 -13.54 10.91 19.14
CA GLY A 139 -12.09 11.00 19.00
C GLY A 139 -11.32 10.38 20.16
N PHE A 140 -10.01 10.45 20.00
CA PHE A 140 -9.01 9.92 20.92
C PHE A 140 -8.56 10.99 21.92
N ILE A 141 -8.53 10.64 23.19
CA ILE A 141 -7.97 11.46 24.28
C ILE A 141 -6.73 10.74 24.82
N PRO A 142 -5.53 11.35 24.72
CA PRO A 142 -4.32 10.80 25.32
C PRO A 142 -4.48 10.62 26.82
N GLN A 143 -3.88 9.56 27.39
CA GLN A 143 -3.97 9.30 28.82
C GLN A 143 -3.41 10.45 29.67
N ASP A 144 -2.37 11.11 29.16
CA ASP A 144 -1.67 12.23 29.78
C ASP A 144 -2.60 13.45 29.98
N GLU A 145 -3.61 13.60 29.11
CA GLU A 145 -4.64 14.65 29.18
C GLU A 145 -5.94 14.16 29.86
N ALA A 146 -6.13 12.83 29.95
CA ALA A 146 -7.29 12.20 30.57
C ALA A 146 -7.17 12.04 32.08
N ALA A 147 -6.01 12.32 32.66
CA ALA A 147 -5.79 12.31 34.11
C ALA A 147 -6.30 13.65 34.70
N PRO A 148 -7.34 13.65 35.55
CA PRO A 148 -7.60 14.81 36.40
C PRO A 148 -6.42 14.96 37.38
N GLU A 149 -5.94 16.18 37.60
CA GLU A 149 -5.12 16.50 38.78
C GLU A 149 -5.90 16.22 40.08
#